data_AF-A0A645HMR4-F1
#
_entry.id   AF-A0A645HMR4-F1
#
_cell.length_a   1.000
_cell.length_b   1.000
_cell.length_c   1.000
_cell.angle_alpha   90.00
_cell.angle_beta   90.00
_cell.angle_gamma   90.00
#
_symmetry.space_group_name_H-M   'P 1'
#
loop_
_entity.id
_entity.type
_entity.pdbx_description
1 polymer ?
#
loop_
_entity_poly.entity_id
_entity_poly.type
_entity_poly.pdbx_seq_one_letter_code
_entity_poly.pdbx_strand_id
1 'polypeptide(L)' 'MDEAIERAKAQSGKPSMIILDTIKGKGASFCEGKVTNHNMQFNLEVANAAIAELR' A
#
# COMPACT_ATOMS: atom_id res chain seq x y z
N MET A 1 6.36 -11.61 1.75
CA MET A 1 6.60 -11.05 0.41
C MET A 1 7.70 -11.83 -0.29
N ASP A 2 8.88 -11.93 0.33
CA ASP A 2 10.08 -12.56 -0.25
C ASP A 2 9.84 -13.96 -0.82
N GLU A 3 9.14 -14.82 -0.08
CA GLU A 3 8.80 -16.17 -0.56
C GLU A 3 7.98 -16.15 -1.87
N ALA A 4 7.00 -15.25 -1.99
CA ALA A 4 6.20 -15.13 -3.21
C ALA A 4 7.04 -14.65 -4.40
N ILE A 5 8.02 -13.77 -4.14
CA ILE A 5 8.99 -13.29 -5.13
C ILE A 5 9.92 -14.43 -5.56
N GLU A 6 10.49 -15.19 -4.63
CA GLU A 6 11.40 -16.29 -4.94
C GLU A 6 10.69 -17.39 -5.74
N ARG A 7 9.44 -17.72 -5.38
CA ARG A 7 8.61 -18.64 -6.20
C ARG A 7 8.33 -18.10 -7.60
N ALA A 8 8.06 -16.79 -7.73
CA ALA A 8 7.83 -16.17 -9.03
C ALA A 8 9.08 -16.18 -9.92
N LYS A 9 10.27 -16.00 -9.34
CA LYS A 9 11.57 -16.11 -10.03
C LYS A 9 11.89 -17.55 -10.45
N ALA A 10 11.53 -18.53 -9.63
CA ALA A 10 11.74 -19.95 -9.93
C ALA A 10 10.74 -20.51 -10.98
N GLN A 11 9.66 -19.78 -11.29
CA GLN A 11 8.69 -20.19 -12.29
C GLN A 11 9.31 -20.15 -13.70
N SER A 12 9.04 -21.19 -14.50
CA SER A 12 9.41 -21.25 -15.91
C SER A 12 8.25 -21.78 -16.75
N GLY A 13 8.20 -21.40 -18.03
CA GLY A 13 7.15 -21.85 -18.95
C GLY A 13 5.81 -21.11 -18.84
N LYS A 14 5.64 -20.16 -17.91
CA LYS A 14 4.48 -19.26 -17.83
C LYS A 14 4.77 -18.00 -16.98
N PRO A 15 4.01 -16.90 -17.17
CA PRO A 15 4.12 -15.73 -16.30
C PRO A 15 3.64 -16.02 -14.88
N SER A 16 4.14 -15.23 -13.93
CA SER A 16 3.74 -15.22 -12.52
C SER A 16 2.93 -13.95 -12.20
N MET A 17 1.90 -14.09 -11.37
CA MET A 17 1.13 -12.97 -10.81
C MET A 17 1.12 -13.11 -9.28
N ILE A 18 1.46 -12.03 -8.57
CA ILE A 18 1.39 -11.96 -7.11
C ILE A 18 0.23 -11.04 -6.76
N ILE A 19 -0.80 -11.60 -6.12
CA ILE A 19 -1.92 -10.82 -5.61
C ILE A 19 -1.57 -10.31 -4.22
N LEU A 20 -1.53 -9.00 -4.07
CA LEU A 20 -1.28 -8.34 -2.79
C LEU A 20 -2.60 -7.86 -2.21
N ASP A 21 -3.01 -8.47 -1.11
CA ASP A 21 -4.11 -7.97 -0.29
C ASP A 21 -3.60 -6.77 0.53
N THR A 22 -3.98 -5.56 0.10
CA THR A 22 -3.45 -4.30 0.65
C THR A 22 -4.58 -3.39 1.08
N ILE A 23 -4.26 -2.44 1.97
CA ILE A 23 -5.19 -1.42 2.42
C ILE A 23 -4.88 -0.11 1.69
N LYS A 24 -5.87 0.46 1.03
CA LYS A 24 -5.74 1.75 0.32
C LYS A 24 -5.43 2.86 1.33
N GLY A 25 -4.32 3.58 1.15
CA GLY A 25 -3.91 4.64 2.09
C GLY A 25 -3.35 4.12 3.42
N LYS A 26 -2.82 2.89 3.46
CA LYS A 26 -2.19 2.32 4.67
C LYS A 26 -1.18 3.28 5.29
N GLY A 27 -1.29 3.53 6.59
CA GLY A 27 -0.38 4.39 7.36
C GLY A 27 -0.78 5.88 7.36
N ALA A 28 -1.73 6.28 6.52
CA ALA A 28 -2.31 7.62 6.55
C ALA A 28 -3.70 7.56 7.21
N SER A 29 -3.75 7.63 8.54
CA SER A 29 -4.97 7.40 9.34
C SER A 29 -6.19 8.20 8.87
N PHE A 30 -6.00 9.45 8.43
CA PHE A 30 -7.06 10.31 7.94
C PHE A 30 -7.77 9.75 6.69
N CYS A 31 -7.12 8.88 5.91
CA CYS A 31 -7.65 8.35 4.66
C CYS A 31 -7.52 6.83 4.45
N GLU A 32 -6.94 6.08 5.38
CA GLU A 32 -6.81 4.61 5.30
C GLU A 32 -8.18 3.92 5.09
N GLY A 33 -8.26 3.01 4.13
CA GLY A 33 -9.46 2.23 3.80
C GLY A 33 -10.55 3.00 3.05
N LYS A 34 -10.39 4.30 2.80
CA LYS A 34 -11.42 5.12 2.14
C LYS A 34 -11.34 5.01 0.62
N VAL A 35 -12.44 4.63 -0.02
CA VAL A 35 -12.55 4.56 -1.50
C VAL A 35 -12.19 5.91 -2.15
N THR A 36 -12.58 7.01 -1.51
CA THR A 36 -12.39 8.39 -2.00
C THR A 36 -10.95 8.91 -1.88
N ASN A 37 -10.02 8.17 -1.29
CA ASN A 37 -8.67 8.68 -1.01
C ASN A 37 -7.72 8.77 -2.24
N HIS A 38 -8.18 8.46 -3.46
CA HIS A 38 -7.32 8.42 -4.65
C HIS A 38 -6.73 9.79 -5.01
N ASN A 39 -7.50 10.86 -4.80
CA ASN A 39 -7.14 12.24 -5.11
C ASN A 39 -7.64 13.21 -4.02
N MET A 40 -7.71 12.73 -2.78
CA MET A 40 -8.16 13.54 -1.64
C MET A 40 -7.16 14.66 -1.35
N GLN A 41 -7.67 15.87 -1.19
CA GLN A 41 -6.88 17.02 -0.74
C GLN A 41 -6.63 16.92 0.76
N PHE A 42 -5.44 17.32 1.20
CA PHE A 42 -5.06 17.48 2.60
C PHE A 42 -4.17 18.73 2.75
N ASN A 43 -4.09 19.28 3.95
CA ASN A 43 -3.23 20.42 4.27
C ASN A 43 -2.00 19.97 5.08
N LEU A 44 -1.10 20.92 5.39
CA LEU A 44 0.13 20.64 6.14
C LEU A 44 -0.13 20.08 7.55
N GLU A 45 -1.20 20.51 8.22
CA GLU A 45 -1.54 20.02 9.56
C GLU A 45 -1.89 18.52 9.53
N VAL A 46 -2.77 18.13 8.59
CA VAL A 46 -3.14 16.71 8.38
C VAL A 46 -1.92 15.88 7.96
N ALA A 47 -1.05 16.44 7.11
CA ALA A 47 0.19 15.76 6.72
C ALA A 47 1.11 15.51 7.91
N ASN A 48 1.36 16.53 8.73
CA ASN A 48 2.23 16.44 9.90
C ASN A 48 1.68 15.44 10.94
N ALA A 49 0.36 15.44 11.15
CA ALA A 49 -0.29 14.47 12.03
C ALA A 49 -0.10 13.04 11.51
N ALA A 50 -0.37 12.79 10.23
CA ALA A 50 -0.18 11.47 9.63
C ALA A 50 1.28 11.01 9.67
N ILE A 51 2.24 11.91 9.42
CA ILE A 51 3.68 11.61 9.49
C ILE A 51 4.10 11.23 10.91
N ALA A 52 3.60 11.92 11.93
CA ALA A 52 3.90 11.62 13.33
C ALA A 52 3.39 10.22 13.76
N GLU A 53 2.42 9.66 13.05
CA GLU A 53 1.86 8.33 13.31
C GLU A 53 2.59 7.19 12.59
N LEU A 54 3.47 7.50 11.62
CA LEU A 54 4.24 6.49 10.89
C LEU A 54 5.25 5.80 11.83
N ARG A 55 5.37 4.48 11.70
CA ARG A 55 6.28 3.62 12.48
C ARG A 55 7.28 2.92 11.56
#